data_AF-A0A6N8Z7Q3-F1
#
_entry.id   AF-A0A6N8Z7Q3-F1
#
_cell.length_a   1.000
_cell.length_b   1.000
_cell.length_c   1.000
_cell.angle_alpha   90.00
_cell.angle_beta   90.00
_cell.angle_gamma   90.00
#
_symmetry.space_group_name_H-M   'P 1'
#
loop_
_entity.id
_entity.type
_entity.pdbx_description
1 polymer ?
#
loop_
_entity_poly.entity_id
_entity_poly.type
_entity_poly.pdbx_seq_one_letter_code
_entity_poly.pdbx_strand_id
1 'polypeptide(L)'
;MPDQLSNELAQRLRKAEEAAAYVERLESLASEAPTLREQVGLLQRLEERERHREDAQKRARVALEAANRAQGNLPAIIASAANLVNQLAETLREVDTFRREATAALSVVDRMDYEDDLDQISEPQEGSEDDGLARDPQSTRMIIAARHGSARVRQMIEAMSPGFDVFAGCDLDAVPMRRELTTLIMAQLAAERACLKSRDAGWGVDCEQV
;
A
#
# COMPACT_ATOMS: atom_id res chain seq x y z
N MET A 1 37.44 -69.09 -83.45
CA MET A 1 37.44 -68.28 -82.21
C MET A 1 36.29 -67.25 -82.15
N PRO A 2 35.01 -67.60 -82.35
CA PRO A 2 33.88 -66.69 -82.05
C PRO A 2 33.28 -66.87 -80.63
N ASP A 3 33.41 -68.05 -80.02
CA ASP A 3 32.74 -68.39 -78.74
C ASP A 3 33.36 -67.77 -77.47
N GLN A 4 34.62 -67.32 -77.54
CA GLN A 4 35.27 -66.64 -76.41
C GLN A 4 34.87 -65.16 -76.34
N LEU A 5 34.73 -64.50 -77.49
CA LEU A 5 34.27 -63.11 -77.61
C LEU A 5 32.79 -62.95 -77.22
N SER A 6 31.94 -63.93 -77.55
CA SER A 6 30.53 -63.92 -77.14
C SER A 6 30.35 -64.10 -75.62
N ASN A 7 31.17 -64.95 -74.99
CA ASN A 7 31.17 -65.14 -73.54
C ASN A 7 31.67 -63.90 -72.78
N GLU A 8 32.72 -63.22 -73.27
CA GLU A 8 33.24 -62.01 -72.64
C GLU A 8 32.24 -60.83 -72.73
N LEU A 9 31.56 -60.68 -73.87
CA LEU A 9 30.49 -59.70 -74.03
C LEU A 9 29.29 -59.99 -73.13
N ALA A 10 28.88 -61.26 -73.00
CA ALA A 10 27.80 -61.66 -72.11
C ALA A 10 28.13 -61.41 -70.62
N GLN A 11 29.38 -61.64 -70.20
CA GLN A 11 29.83 -61.31 -68.84
C GLN A 11 29.85 -59.80 -68.58
N ARG A 12 30.26 -58.99 -69.55
CA ARG A 12 30.21 -57.52 -69.44
C ARG A 12 28.77 -57.00 -69.36
N LEU A 13 27.86 -57.59 -70.14
CA LEU A 13 26.44 -57.25 -70.10
C LEU A 13 25.85 -57.54 -68.71
N ARG A 14 26.08 -58.73 -68.14
CA ARG A 14 25.61 -59.07 -66.78
C ARG A 14 26.14 -58.10 -65.72
N LYS A 15 27.42 -57.75 -65.76
CA LYS A 15 28.00 -56.77 -64.84
C LYS A 15 27.37 -55.39 -65.00
N ALA A 16 27.04 -54.98 -66.23
CA ALA A 16 26.37 -53.71 -66.48
C ALA A 16 24.90 -53.73 -65.99
N GLU A 17 24.18 -54.83 -66.14
CA GLU A 17 22.83 -55.03 -65.62
C GLU A 17 22.80 -55.04 -64.09
N GLU A 18 23.76 -55.72 -63.44
CA GLU A 18 23.94 -55.70 -61.98
C GLU A 18 24.24 -54.28 -61.46
N ALA A 19 25.09 -53.53 -62.18
CA ALA A 19 25.38 -52.14 -61.86
C ALA A 19 24.15 -51.24 -62.05
N ALA A 20 23.36 -51.43 -63.11
CA ALA A 20 22.12 -50.69 -63.34
C ALA A 20 21.08 -50.95 -62.24
N ALA A 21 20.89 -52.22 -61.85
CA ALA A 21 20.01 -52.58 -60.74
C ALA A 21 20.48 -52.00 -59.40
N TYR A 22 21.79 -51.82 -59.21
CA TYR A 22 22.33 -51.15 -58.02
C TYR A 22 22.07 -49.64 -58.05
N VAL A 23 22.23 -48.98 -59.21
CA VAL A 23 21.91 -47.56 -59.38
C VAL A 23 20.43 -47.30 -59.11
N GLU A 24 19.53 -48.13 -59.63
CA GLU A 24 18.09 -48.01 -59.39
C GLU A 24 17.74 -48.06 -57.89
N ARG A 25 18.38 -48.95 -57.12
CA ARG A 25 18.22 -48.99 -55.66
C ARG A 25 18.80 -47.76 -54.95
N LEU A 26 19.91 -47.22 -55.45
CA LEU A 26 20.50 -46.00 -54.88
C LEU A 26 19.60 -44.79 -55.17
N GLU A 27 18.98 -44.72 -56.33
CA GLU A 27 18.03 -43.67 -56.69
C GLU A 27 16.78 -43.74 -55.80
N SER A 28 16.24 -44.94 -55.54
CA SER A 28 15.11 -45.12 -54.63
C SER A 28 15.47 -44.65 -53.21
N LEU A 29 16.62 -45.06 -52.68
CA LEU A 29 17.10 -44.62 -51.35
C LEU A 29 17.39 -43.11 -51.31
N ALA A 30 17.96 -42.54 -52.36
CA ALA A 30 18.21 -41.11 -52.45
C ALA A 30 16.91 -40.31 -52.47
N SER A 31 15.85 -40.85 -53.09
CA SER A 31 14.51 -40.23 -53.11
C SER A 31 13.81 -40.24 -51.75
N GLU A 32 14.11 -41.22 -50.89
CA GLU A 32 13.59 -41.33 -49.52
C GLU A 32 14.36 -40.47 -48.51
N ALA A 33 15.65 -40.21 -48.75
CA ALA A 33 16.48 -39.40 -47.87
C ALA A 33 15.89 -38.03 -47.47
N PRO A 34 15.30 -37.20 -48.37
CA PRO A 34 14.73 -35.91 -47.98
C PRO A 34 13.53 -36.05 -47.03
N THR A 35 12.63 -37.00 -47.25
CA THR A 35 11.45 -37.20 -46.39
C THR A 35 11.86 -37.68 -45.00
N LEU A 36 12.86 -38.56 -44.91
CA LEU A 36 13.42 -39.00 -43.64
C LEU A 36 14.10 -37.85 -42.89
N ARG A 37 14.80 -36.94 -43.58
CA ARG A 37 15.38 -35.74 -42.95
C ARG A 37 14.30 -34.83 -42.37
N GLU A 38 13.20 -34.62 -43.09
CA GLU A 38 12.07 -33.84 -42.59
C GLU A 38 11.45 -34.48 -41.35
N GLN A 39 11.21 -35.79 -41.37
CA GLN A 39 10.64 -36.51 -40.22
C GLN A 39 11.55 -36.45 -38.99
N VAL A 40 12.86 -36.65 -39.16
CA VAL A 40 13.84 -36.51 -38.07
C VAL A 40 13.85 -35.08 -37.52
N GLY A 41 13.81 -34.06 -38.40
CA GLY A 41 13.76 -32.67 -37.98
C GLY A 41 12.49 -32.31 -37.20
N LEU A 42 11.34 -32.89 -37.56
CA LEU A 42 10.09 -32.73 -36.82
C LEU A 42 10.17 -33.36 -35.42
N LEU A 43 10.69 -34.59 -35.32
CA LEU A 43 10.86 -35.28 -34.04
C LEU A 43 11.81 -34.53 -33.11
N GLN A 44 12.94 -34.03 -33.62
CA GLN A 44 13.88 -33.23 -32.83
C GLN A 44 13.23 -31.97 -32.24
N ARG A 45 12.44 -31.23 -33.04
CA ARG A 45 11.72 -30.04 -32.57
C ARG A 45 10.68 -30.37 -31.50
N LEU A 46 10.01 -31.52 -31.60
CA LEU A 46 9.05 -31.97 -30.60
C LEU A 46 9.76 -32.31 -29.28
N GLU A 47 10.88 -33.02 -29.33
CA GLU A 47 11.68 -33.31 -28.14
C GLU A 47 12.21 -32.03 -27.47
N GLU A 48 12.74 -31.08 -28.24
CA GLU A 48 13.20 -29.80 -27.71
C GLU A 48 12.06 -29.03 -27.02
N ARG A 49 10.86 -29.02 -27.63
CA ARG A 49 9.67 -28.39 -27.04
C ARG A 49 9.27 -29.03 -25.73
N GLU A 50 9.26 -30.37 -25.66
CA GLU A 50 8.93 -31.07 -24.42
C GLU A 50 9.98 -30.80 -23.33
N ARG A 51 11.27 -30.81 -23.66
CA ARG A 51 12.33 -30.44 -22.70
C ARG A 51 12.14 -29.02 -22.16
N HIS A 52 11.90 -28.04 -23.05
CA HIS A 52 11.63 -26.66 -22.62
C HIS A 52 10.36 -26.54 -21.79
N ARG A 53 9.31 -27.30 -22.12
CA ARG A 53 8.07 -27.35 -21.35
C ARG A 53 8.31 -27.90 -19.95
N GLU A 54 9.02 -29.01 -19.83
CA GLU A 54 9.38 -29.60 -18.54
C GLU A 54 10.23 -28.66 -17.69
N ASP A 55 11.24 -28.01 -18.27
CA ASP A 55 12.09 -27.07 -17.56
C ASP A 55 11.32 -25.83 -17.08
N ALA A 56 10.44 -25.29 -17.92
CA ALA A 56 9.55 -24.20 -17.54
C ALA A 56 8.61 -24.61 -16.40
N GLN A 57 8.04 -25.81 -16.47
CA GLN A 57 7.17 -26.34 -15.40
C GLN A 57 7.93 -26.56 -14.09
N LYS A 58 9.18 -27.06 -14.14
CA LYS A 58 10.03 -27.20 -12.94
C LYS A 58 10.30 -25.85 -12.30
N ARG A 59 10.67 -24.84 -13.09
CA ARG A 59 10.88 -23.46 -12.59
C ARG A 59 9.60 -22.87 -12.01
N ALA A 60 8.46 -23.06 -12.66
CA ALA A 60 7.17 -22.61 -12.17
C ALA A 60 6.81 -23.27 -10.83
N ARG A 61 7.03 -24.58 -10.67
CA ARG A 61 6.80 -25.29 -9.39
C ARG A 61 7.65 -24.73 -8.26
N VAL A 62 8.94 -24.52 -8.49
CA VAL A 62 9.83 -23.92 -7.47
C VAL A 62 9.36 -22.52 -7.07
N ALA A 63 8.95 -21.68 -8.04
CA ALA A 63 8.42 -20.36 -7.76
C ALA A 63 7.09 -20.41 -6.98
N LEU A 64 6.19 -21.32 -7.33
CA LEU A 64 4.92 -21.53 -6.61
C LEU A 64 5.16 -21.99 -5.17
N GLU A 65 6.10 -22.91 -4.93
CA GLU A 65 6.45 -23.33 -3.58
C GLU A 65 7.04 -22.19 -2.76
N ALA A 66 7.91 -21.36 -3.35
CA ALA A 66 8.45 -20.18 -2.70
C ALA A 66 7.35 -19.16 -2.34
N ALA A 67 6.41 -18.92 -3.25
CA ALA A 67 5.25 -18.06 -3.02
C ALA A 67 4.37 -18.59 -1.88
N ASN A 68 4.07 -19.90 -1.86
CA ASN A 68 3.28 -20.52 -0.80
C ASN A 68 3.97 -20.41 0.57
N ARG A 69 5.30 -20.59 0.63
CA ARG A 69 6.06 -20.38 1.88
C ARG A 69 5.98 -18.93 2.35
N ALA A 70 6.10 -17.97 1.44
CA ALA A 70 5.96 -16.55 1.79
C ALA A 70 4.53 -16.21 2.26
N GLN A 71 3.52 -16.78 1.61
CA GLN A 71 2.11 -16.65 2.00
C GLN A 71 1.83 -17.26 3.37
N GLY A 72 2.54 -18.31 3.78
CA GLY A 72 2.42 -18.87 5.13
C GLY A 72 2.70 -17.85 6.25
N ASN A 73 3.56 -16.87 5.99
CA ASN A 73 3.95 -15.85 6.98
C ASN A 73 3.03 -14.62 6.98
N LEU A 74 2.28 -14.39 5.90
CA LEU A 74 1.42 -13.21 5.73
C LEU A 74 0.40 -13.03 6.86
N PRO A 75 -0.36 -14.06 7.29
CA PRO A 75 -1.35 -13.92 8.36
C PRO A 75 -0.74 -13.41 9.68
N ALA A 76 0.44 -13.93 10.06
CA ALA A 76 1.11 -13.52 11.28
C ALA A 76 1.60 -12.06 11.20
N ILE A 77 2.15 -11.65 10.06
CA ILE A 77 2.60 -10.27 9.83
C ILE A 77 1.40 -9.31 9.87
N ILE A 78 0.30 -9.66 9.20
CA ILE A 78 -0.93 -8.85 9.18
C ILE A 78 -1.51 -8.74 10.59
N ALA A 79 -1.61 -9.84 11.33
CA ALA A 79 -2.10 -9.81 12.72
C ALA A 79 -1.23 -8.93 13.61
N SER A 80 0.10 -9.02 13.49
CA SER A 80 1.02 -8.16 14.24
C SER A 80 0.86 -6.68 13.86
N ALA A 81 0.74 -6.38 12.57
CA ALA A 81 0.55 -5.01 12.09
C ALA A 81 -0.79 -4.44 12.59
N ALA A 82 -1.87 -5.21 12.52
CA ALA A 82 -3.18 -4.82 13.03
C ALA A 82 -3.15 -4.54 14.53
N ASN A 83 -2.48 -5.37 15.33
CA ASN A 83 -2.32 -5.13 16.75
C ASN A 83 -1.55 -3.84 17.06
N LEU A 84 -0.46 -3.58 16.33
CA LEU A 84 0.31 -2.34 16.49
C LEU A 84 -0.50 -1.10 16.09
N VAL A 85 -1.28 -1.18 15.01
CA VAL A 85 -2.18 -0.11 14.59
C VAL A 85 -3.27 0.14 15.64
N ASN A 86 -3.84 -0.91 16.24
CA ASN A 86 -4.83 -0.77 17.31
C ASN A 86 -4.23 -0.12 18.56
N GLN A 87 -3.04 -0.54 18.98
CA GLN A 87 -2.33 0.08 20.10
C GLN A 87 -2.02 1.55 19.82
N LEU A 88 -1.59 1.88 18.60
CA LEU A 88 -1.37 3.26 18.19
C LEU A 88 -2.68 4.06 18.24
N ALA A 89 -3.80 3.51 17.75
CA ALA A 89 -5.09 4.16 17.81
C ALA A 89 -5.55 4.43 19.26
N GLU A 90 -5.33 3.47 20.17
CA GLU A 90 -5.65 3.63 21.59
C GLU A 90 -4.81 4.73 22.25
N THR A 91 -3.49 4.71 22.06
CA THR A 91 -2.61 5.77 22.58
C THR A 91 -2.97 7.16 22.02
N LEU A 92 -3.33 7.27 20.74
CA LEU A 92 -3.80 8.54 20.17
C LEU A 92 -5.12 9.01 20.78
N ARG A 93 -6.05 8.10 21.09
CA ARG A 93 -7.29 8.44 21.80
C ARG A 93 -7.01 8.92 23.22
N GLU A 94 -6.09 8.28 23.95
CA GLU A 94 -5.66 8.73 25.28
C GLU A 94 -5.05 10.12 25.24
N VAL A 95 -4.12 10.36 24.30
CA VAL A 95 -3.52 11.69 24.09
C VAL A 95 -4.61 12.73 23.82
N ASP A 96 -5.54 12.47 22.89
CA ASP A 96 -6.65 13.40 22.62
C ASP A 96 -7.55 13.64 23.83
N THR A 97 -7.72 12.64 24.70
CA THR A 97 -8.50 12.76 25.94
C THR A 97 -7.81 13.71 26.91
N PHE A 98 -6.51 13.50 27.17
CA PHE A 98 -5.72 14.42 28.02
C PHE A 98 -5.66 15.83 27.45
N ARG A 99 -5.61 15.99 26.12
CA ARG A 99 -5.69 17.31 25.47
C ARG A 99 -6.99 18.03 25.80
N ARG A 100 -8.12 17.32 25.73
CA ARG A 100 -9.44 17.89 26.05
C ARG A 100 -9.57 18.23 27.51
N GLU A 101 -9.06 17.37 28.40
CA GLU A 101 -9.06 17.63 29.84
C GLU A 101 -8.23 18.88 30.17
N ALA A 102 -7.02 19.01 29.60
CA ALA A 102 -6.19 20.21 29.76
C ALA A 102 -6.89 21.46 29.22
N THR A 103 -7.53 21.36 28.05
CA THR A 103 -8.31 22.46 27.46
C THR A 103 -9.50 22.85 28.34
N ALA A 104 -10.22 21.88 28.89
CA ALA A 104 -11.36 22.10 29.76
C ALA A 104 -10.91 22.76 31.08
N ALA A 105 -9.83 22.27 31.69
CA ALA A 105 -9.29 22.85 32.92
C ALA A 105 -8.90 24.33 32.74
N LEU A 106 -8.20 24.65 31.65
CA LEU A 106 -7.80 26.03 31.34
C LEU A 106 -8.96 26.92 30.90
N SER A 107 -10.03 26.35 30.34
CA SER A 107 -11.24 27.12 30.03
C SER A 107 -11.95 27.62 31.29
N VAL A 108 -11.78 26.94 32.44
CA VAL A 108 -12.26 27.44 33.73
C VAL A 108 -11.47 28.68 34.15
N VAL A 109 -10.14 28.63 34.03
CA VAL A 109 -9.27 29.78 34.33
C VAL A 109 -9.59 30.97 33.43
N ASP A 110 -9.70 30.75 32.12
CA ASP A 110 -10.07 31.80 31.17
C ASP A 110 -11.42 32.45 31.48
N ARG A 111 -12.38 31.65 31.96
CA ARG A 111 -13.70 32.14 32.36
C ARG A 111 -13.62 32.97 33.65
N MET A 112 -12.82 32.55 34.62
CA MET A 112 -12.59 33.33 35.84
C MET A 112 -11.94 34.67 35.48
N ASP A 113 -10.89 34.67 34.66
CA ASP A 113 -10.24 35.90 34.19
C ASP A 113 -11.22 36.82 33.44
N TYR A 114 -12.13 36.23 32.64
CA TYR A 114 -13.18 36.97 31.93
C TYR A 114 -14.19 37.62 32.90
N GLU A 115 -14.64 36.88 33.91
CA GLU A 115 -15.55 37.39 34.93
C GLU A 115 -14.88 38.51 35.75
N ASP A 116 -13.62 38.34 36.15
CA ASP A 116 -12.82 39.36 36.84
C ASP A 116 -12.62 40.63 36.00
N ASP A 117 -12.34 40.49 34.69
CA ASP A 117 -12.18 41.61 33.76
C ASP A 117 -13.51 42.37 33.53
N LEU A 118 -14.66 41.68 33.59
CA LEU A 118 -15.98 42.31 33.51
C LEU A 118 -16.33 43.09 34.79
N ASP A 119 -15.95 42.57 35.95
CA ASP A 119 -16.19 43.22 37.24
C ASP A 119 -15.36 44.50 37.36
N GLN A 120 -14.11 44.51 36.87
CA GLN A 120 -13.26 45.71 36.81
C GLN A 120 -13.81 46.87 35.97
N ILE A 121 -14.67 46.61 34.97
CA ILE A 121 -15.38 47.68 34.23
C ILE A 121 -16.60 48.18 35.01
N SER A 122 -17.19 47.31 35.83
CA SER A 122 -18.41 47.59 36.55
C SER A 122 -18.15 48.42 37.81
N GLU A 123 -16.90 48.41 38.32
CA GLU A 123 -16.44 49.32 39.35
C GLU A 123 -16.20 50.74 38.78
N PRO A 124 -16.82 51.79 39.34
CA PRO A 124 -16.47 53.16 38.96
C PRO A 124 -15.03 53.43 39.39
N GLN A 125 -14.14 53.69 38.42
CA GLN A 125 -12.78 54.15 38.70
C GLN A 125 -12.85 55.52 39.39
N GLU A 126 -12.86 55.54 40.72
CA GLU A 126 -12.62 56.75 41.50
C GLU A 126 -11.16 57.20 41.27
N GLY A 127 -10.95 58.07 40.27
CA GLY A 127 -9.70 58.82 40.12
C GLY A 127 -8.97 58.75 38.78
N SER A 128 -9.54 58.20 37.71
CA SER A 128 -8.92 58.30 36.37
C SER A 128 -9.41 59.56 35.64
N GLU A 129 -8.47 60.42 35.26
CA GLU A 129 -8.67 61.68 34.53
C GLU A 129 -9.09 61.49 33.05
N ASP A 130 -9.78 60.40 32.72
CA ASP A 130 -10.24 60.04 31.37
C ASP A 130 -11.76 60.27 31.18
N ASP A 131 -12.32 61.21 31.95
CA ASP A 131 -13.75 61.57 31.99
C ASP A 131 -14.27 62.27 30.70
N GLY A 132 -13.44 62.34 29.65
CA GLY A 132 -13.72 63.05 28.39
C GLY A 132 -14.08 62.17 27.19
N LEU A 133 -13.85 60.85 27.25
CA LEU A 133 -14.16 59.90 26.17
C LEU A 133 -14.76 58.65 26.80
N ALA A 134 -16.00 58.76 27.28
CA ALA A 134 -16.78 57.63 27.76
C ALA A 134 -16.82 56.52 26.69
N ARG A 135 -15.94 55.52 26.82
CA ARG A 135 -16.00 54.31 26.00
C ARG A 135 -17.33 53.64 26.30
N ASP A 136 -18.13 53.41 25.26
CA ASP A 136 -19.40 52.70 25.40
C ASP A 136 -19.13 51.37 26.12
N PRO A 137 -19.78 51.09 27.27
CA PRO A 137 -19.57 49.87 28.03
C PRO A 137 -19.81 48.61 27.20
N GLN A 138 -20.67 48.66 26.17
CA GLN A 138 -20.86 47.55 25.24
C GLN A 138 -19.63 47.31 24.37
N SER A 139 -18.99 48.39 23.89
CA SER A 139 -17.75 48.29 23.12
C SER A 139 -16.59 47.70 23.94
N THR A 140 -16.50 48.04 25.23
CA THR A 140 -15.46 47.51 26.14
C THR A 140 -15.68 46.04 26.45
N ARG A 141 -16.93 45.62 26.70
CA ARG A 141 -17.30 44.21 26.87
C ARG A 141 -16.99 43.37 25.64
N MET A 142 -17.25 43.91 24.45
CA MET A 142 -16.92 43.24 23.19
C MET A 142 -15.41 43.05 23.02
N ILE A 143 -14.60 44.04 23.43
CA ILE A 143 -13.14 43.94 23.38
C ILE A 143 -12.63 42.86 24.35
N ILE A 144 -13.18 42.79 25.56
CA ILE A 144 -12.82 41.73 26.53
C ILE A 144 -13.23 40.37 25.99
N ALA A 145 -14.49 40.20 25.55
CA ALA A 145 -14.94 38.94 24.98
C ALA A 145 -14.05 38.45 23.81
N ALA A 146 -13.50 39.38 23.00
CA ALA A 146 -12.57 39.05 21.92
C ALA A 146 -11.19 38.56 22.40
N ARG A 147 -10.78 38.83 23.64
CA ARG A 147 -9.52 38.39 24.24
C ARG A 147 -9.59 37.00 24.87
N HIS A 148 -10.80 36.55 25.23
CA HIS A 148 -11.04 35.26 25.91
C HIS A 148 -11.53 34.18 24.95
N GLY A 149 -11.58 32.94 25.43
CA GLY A 149 -12.07 31.77 24.73
C GLY A 149 -10.96 30.86 24.17
N SER A 150 -11.32 30.06 23.16
CA SER A 150 -10.46 28.95 22.69
C SER A 150 -9.06 29.35 22.21
N ALA A 151 -8.89 30.60 21.74
CA ALA A 151 -7.59 31.12 21.32
C ALA A 151 -6.68 31.41 22.53
N ARG A 152 -7.24 32.00 23.59
CA ARG A 152 -6.55 32.29 24.84
C ARG A 152 -6.16 31.00 25.56
N VAL A 153 -7.06 30.03 25.63
CA VAL A 153 -6.78 28.70 26.18
C VAL A 153 -5.64 28.02 25.43
N ARG A 154 -5.62 28.08 24.08
CA ARG A 154 -4.50 27.56 23.29
C ARG A 154 -3.18 28.26 23.60
N GLN A 155 -3.17 29.58 23.79
CA GLN A 155 -1.97 30.30 24.21
C GLN A 155 -1.47 29.85 25.59
N MET A 156 -2.39 29.61 26.54
CA MET A 156 -2.04 29.10 27.87
C MET A 156 -1.42 27.69 27.80
N ILE A 157 -1.97 26.81 26.97
CA ILE A 157 -1.40 25.48 26.72
C ILE A 157 0.01 25.60 26.12
N GLU A 158 0.17 26.42 25.09
CA GLU A 158 1.45 26.61 24.41
C GLU A 158 2.53 27.20 25.34
N ALA A 159 2.14 28.08 26.27
CA ALA A 159 3.04 28.63 27.27
C ALA A 159 3.54 27.59 28.29
N MET A 160 2.71 26.60 28.64
CA MET A 160 3.08 25.53 29.57
C MET A 160 3.81 24.37 28.88
N SER A 161 3.40 24.01 27.67
CA SER A 161 3.95 22.91 26.90
C SER A 161 4.02 23.30 25.42
N PRO A 162 5.14 23.87 24.95
CA PRO A 162 5.27 24.30 23.57
C PRO A 162 5.22 23.12 22.60
N GLY A 163 4.55 23.30 21.47
CA GLY A 163 4.38 22.23 20.48
C GLY A 163 3.51 21.09 20.97
N PHE A 164 2.57 21.33 21.88
CA PHE A 164 1.58 20.35 22.31
C PHE A 164 0.66 20.01 21.14
N ASP A 165 1.09 19.05 20.33
CA ASP A 165 0.35 18.43 19.23
C ASP A 165 0.29 16.91 19.45
N VAL A 166 -0.69 16.26 18.80
CA VAL A 166 -0.94 14.82 18.91
C VAL A 166 0.30 14.00 18.48
N PHE A 167 1.09 14.52 17.55
CA PHE A 167 2.31 13.88 17.03
C PHE A 167 3.58 14.62 17.41
N ALA A 168 3.59 15.38 18.51
CA ALA A 168 4.78 16.09 18.97
C ALA A 168 5.99 15.13 19.12
N GLY A 169 7.11 15.48 18.49
CA GLY A 169 8.33 14.65 18.49
C GLY A 169 8.36 13.53 17.44
N CYS A 170 7.30 13.36 16.64
CA CYS A 170 7.29 12.43 15.52
C CYS A 170 7.77 13.10 14.23
N ASP A 171 8.79 12.51 13.60
CA ASP A 171 9.18 12.87 12.24
C ASP A 171 8.26 12.15 11.24
N LEU A 172 7.21 12.86 10.83
CA LEU A 172 6.23 12.41 9.84
C LEU A 172 6.69 12.67 8.39
N ASP A 173 7.74 13.48 8.20
CA ASP A 173 8.24 13.89 6.89
C ASP A 173 9.36 12.97 6.36
N ALA A 174 10.10 12.29 7.24
CA ALA A 174 11.18 11.39 6.85
C ALA A 174 10.72 10.13 6.10
N VAL A 175 9.46 9.68 6.26
CA VAL A 175 8.95 8.47 5.60
C VAL A 175 7.50 8.68 5.16
N PRO A 176 7.20 8.73 3.84
CA PRO A 176 5.85 9.03 3.33
C PRO A 176 4.78 8.06 3.84
N MET A 177 5.14 6.80 4.05
CA MET A 177 4.25 5.77 4.59
C MET A 177 3.78 6.06 6.03
N ARG A 178 4.57 6.79 6.85
CA ARG A 178 4.15 7.19 8.20
C ARG A 178 3.01 8.20 8.15
N ARG A 179 3.09 9.16 7.23
CA ARG A 179 2.05 10.17 7.01
C ARG A 179 0.76 9.55 6.48
N GLU A 180 0.85 8.65 5.51
CA GLU A 180 -0.33 7.96 4.99
C GLU A 180 -1.02 7.12 6.07
N LEU A 181 -0.25 6.37 6.86
CA LEU A 181 -0.77 5.56 7.96
C LEU A 181 -1.46 6.42 9.03
N THR A 182 -0.86 7.56 9.43
CA THR A 182 -1.49 8.46 10.40
C THR A 182 -2.77 9.09 9.84
N THR A 183 -2.78 9.51 8.57
CA THR A 183 -4.01 10.05 7.96
C THR A 183 -5.14 9.04 7.92
N LEU A 184 -4.82 7.78 7.61
CA LEU A 184 -5.80 6.69 7.55
C LEU A 184 -6.36 6.38 8.94
N ILE A 185 -5.50 6.28 9.95
CA ILE A 185 -5.91 6.04 11.35
C ILE A 185 -6.79 7.19 11.87
N MET A 186 -6.41 8.44 11.61
CA MET A 186 -7.20 9.60 12.06
C MET A 186 -8.56 9.67 11.37
N ALA A 187 -8.63 9.31 10.08
CA ALA A 187 -9.90 9.21 9.36
C ALA A 187 -10.80 8.13 9.96
N GLN A 188 -10.23 6.97 10.30
CA GLN A 188 -10.95 5.88 10.96
C GLN A 188 -11.49 6.29 12.34
N LEU A 189 -10.64 6.88 13.18
CA LEU A 189 -11.02 7.38 14.50
C LEU A 189 -12.13 8.45 14.41
N ALA A 190 -12.08 9.31 13.40
CA ALA A 190 -13.13 10.29 13.16
C ALA A 190 -14.46 9.63 12.72
N ALA A 191 -14.40 8.61 11.86
CA ALA A 191 -15.57 7.86 11.42
C ALA A 191 -16.23 7.10 12.57
N GLU A 192 -15.45 6.40 13.40
CA GLU A 192 -15.94 5.72 14.61
C GLU A 192 -16.62 6.69 15.57
N ARG A 193 -16.02 7.87 15.81
CA ARG A 193 -16.61 8.92 16.65
C ARG A 193 -17.92 9.45 16.09
N ALA A 194 -18.02 9.60 14.77
CA ALA A 194 -19.25 10.02 14.12
C ALA A 194 -20.36 8.96 14.27
N CYS A 195 -20.02 7.67 14.11
CA CYS A 195 -20.93 6.56 14.37
C CYS A 195 -21.40 6.51 15.85
N LEU A 196 -20.49 6.66 16.81
CA LEU A 196 -20.85 6.67 18.24
C LEU A 196 -21.85 7.79 18.54
N LYS A 197 -21.60 8.99 18.02
CA LYS A 197 -22.52 10.14 18.17
C LYS A 197 -23.90 9.89 17.54
N SER A 198 -23.98 9.25 16.36
CA SER A 198 -25.29 8.94 15.75
C SER A 198 -26.06 7.89 16.53
N ARG A 199 -25.34 6.92 17.11
CA ARG A 199 -25.91 5.88 17.97
C ARG A 199 -26.47 6.45 19.26
N ASP A 200 -25.73 7.33 19.92
CA ASP A 200 -26.16 8.00 21.16
C ASP A 200 -27.35 8.96 20.91
N ALA A 201 -27.46 9.50 19.69
CA ALA A 201 -28.58 10.33 19.28
C ALA A 201 -29.85 9.53 18.92
N GLY A 202 -29.81 8.19 18.97
CA GLY A 202 -30.98 7.32 18.67
C GLY A 202 -31.27 7.10 17.19
N TRP A 203 -30.33 7.45 16.31
CA TRP A 203 -30.44 7.21 14.87
C TRP A 203 -29.84 5.82 14.66
N GLY A 204 -30.68 4.79 14.53
CA GLY A 204 -30.25 3.39 14.39
C GLY A 204 -29.41 3.14 13.12
N VAL A 205 -28.14 3.53 13.16
CA VAL A 205 -27.17 3.28 12.10
C VAL A 205 -26.42 2.01 12.46
N ASP A 206 -26.57 0.97 11.65
CA ASP A 206 -25.79 -0.27 11.75
C ASP A 206 -24.34 0.02 11.35
N CYS A 207 -23.45 0.06 12.33
CA CYS A 207 -22.02 0.36 12.13
C CYS A 207 -21.17 -0.89 11.86
N GLU A 208 -21.73 -1.97 11.31
CA GLU A 208 -21.07 -3.27 11.17
C GLU A 208 -19.93 -3.33 10.12
N GLN A 209 -19.56 -2.20 9.49
CA GLN A 209 -18.54 -2.16 8.43
C GLN A 209 -17.54 -1.00 8.52
N VAL A 210 -17.43 -0.32 9.67
CA VAL A 210 -16.32 0.63 9.92
C VAL A 210 -15.13 -0.13 10.46
#